data_AF-A0A1D6HNI2-F1
#
_entry.id   AF-A0A1D6HNI2-F1
#
_cell.length_a   1.000
_cell.length_b   1.000
_cell.length_c   1.000
_cell.angle_alpha   90.00
_cell.angle_beta   90.00
_cell.angle_gamma   90.00
#
_symmetry.space_group_name_H-M   'P 1'
#
loop_
_entity.id
_entity.type
_entity.pdbx_description
1 polymer ?
#
loop_
_entity_poly.entity_id
_entity_poly.type
_entity_poly.pdbx_seq_one_letter_code
_entity_poly.pdbx_strand_id
1 'polypeptide(L)'
;MRLAVTVLAGLARVPEVAADEGVVSTVPLVAEVVAKSTDPAITEECFELLSLIAIASEDGAYEFCEPGVIDMIFLQILSLTDGSKCVELAINLLQLLVHKLKVDTMSSEKLQGMTRMVTCLARIFAVLHTAVKFDALHMLTFLLSQKESPLHDFLRSIPASIWESHIRVGITAILQNRVVSSEKLHALLLAECMMSILGEDWLSEDFEVQDNQNVLSVDKFVLLVLESARVEVAVLLNELAYLKYESSKISQTDEAISQKQRNLAILFSLIERIIKMISNASSGEGAPIHTIRESTIMQAITGLNETINLVLDFLQDAKDHGQWKGDDLLAAARIVGSYLAEAPYACKEKTGNLLEFIFSIEGQDESSSFYSICFMLPMLSQITMEVDGCRTLASFGGHKAVIDCLVKMTEQGGMTIDNGSMFLACDTIINFMSNMKSVHIPVDYCFIRLLKALVTWAGTTDASSVTMTASCLCVMLLDMTSEKFLLSCSHFDANILGSLSEIIIRSLQQDIPDDDSEQFKQKQIIVSGYKRWADRFPRVKDVVEQHVSV
;
A
#
# COMPACT_ATOMS: atom_id res chain seq x y z
N MET A 1 -18.36 33.39 38.52
CA MET A 1 -17.91 32.53 37.41
C MET A 1 -17.01 33.31 36.46
N ARG A 2 -17.51 34.27 35.68
CA ARG A 2 -16.70 35.10 34.77
C ARG A 2 -15.40 35.63 35.40
N LEU A 3 -15.49 36.33 36.55
CA LEU A 3 -14.31 36.84 37.26
C LEU A 3 -13.25 35.75 37.58
N ALA A 4 -13.68 34.52 37.90
CA ALA A 4 -12.75 33.43 38.21
C ALA A 4 -12.03 32.96 36.94
N VAL A 5 -12.75 32.80 35.82
CA VAL A 5 -12.17 32.45 34.51
C VAL A 5 -11.22 33.55 34.05
N THR A 6 -11.61 34.82 34.14
CA THR A 6 -10.76 35.94 33.74
C THR A 6 -9.46 36.01 34.54
N VAL A 7 -9.54 35.79 35.86
CA VAL A 7 -8.35 35.78 36.72
C VAL A 7 -7.46 34.58 36.40
N LEU A 8 -8.03 33.38 36.25
CA LEU A 8 -7.27 32.18 35.89
C LEU A 8 -6.61 32.33 34.51
N ALA A 9 -7.34 32.78 33.49
CA ALA A 9 -6.80 33.04 32.16
C ALA A 9 -5.70 34.11 32.19
N GLY A 10 -5.86 35.16 33.01
CA GLY A 10 -4.84 36.17 33.21
C GLY A 10 -3.55 35.65 33.85
N LEU A 11 -3.68 34.78 34.85
CA LEU A 11 -2.55 34.14 35.54
C LEU A 11 -1.85 33.09 34.65
N ALA A 12 -2.62 32.30 33.89
CA ALA A 12 -2.13 31.28 32.97
C ALA A 12 -1.34 31.85 31.78
N ARG A 13 -1.28 33.18 31.60
CA ARG A 13 -0.34 33.80 30.64
C ARG A 13 1.12 33.64 31.06
N VAL A 14 1.37 33.32 32.32
CA VAL A 14 2.68 32.93 32.83
C VAL A 14 2.82 31.40 32.66
N PRO A 15 3.73 30.90 31.81
CA PRO A 15 3.81 29.47 31.48
C PRO A 15 4.01 28.57 32.70
N GLU A 16 4.77 29.02 33.71
CA GLU A 16 4.99 28.28 34.95
C GLU A 16 3.69 28.08 35.75
N VAL A 17 2.76 29.04 35.65
CA VAL A 17 1.45 28.96 36.31
C VAL A 17 0.49 28.09 35.48
N ALA A 18 0.52 28.21 34.15
CA ALA A 18 -0.30 27.36 33.28
C ALA A 18 0.09 25.88 33.33
N ALA A 19 1.35 25.58 33.63
CA ALA A 19 1.87 24.23 33.80
C ALA A 19 1.71 23.68 35.23
N ASP A 20 1.20 24.47 36.18
CA ASP A 20 0.96 24.02 37.54
C ASP A 20 -0.12 22.92 37.58
N GLU A 21 0.11 21.87 38.36
CA GLU A 21 -0.78 20.71 38.49
C GLU A 21 -2.21 21.12 38.90
N GLY A 22 -2.33 22.12 39.77
CA GLY A 22 -3.61 22.66 40.20
C GLY A 22 -4.37 23.33 39.05
N VAL A 23 -3.68 23.98 38.11
CA VAL A 23 -4.29 24.60 36.92
C VAL A 23 -4.59 23.56 35.84
N VAL A 24 -3.67 22.63 35.60
CA VAL A 24 -3.84 21.51 34.66
C VAL A 24 -5.08 20.69 35.00
N SER A 25 -5.28 20.34 36.28
CA SER A 25 -6.46 19.57 36.73
C SER A 25 -7.81 20.30 36.56
N THR A 26 -7.80 21.59 36.19
CA THR A 26 -9.04 22.33 35.89
C THR A 26 -9.56 22.14 34.47
N VAL A 27 -8.78 21.52 33.57
CA VAL A 27 -9.16 21.34 32.15
C VAL A 27 -10.56 20.73 31.98
N PRO A 28 -10.95 19.62 32.65
CA PRO A 28 -12.30 19.06 32.52
C PRO A 28 -13.40 20.03 32.97
N LEU A 29 -13.16 20.76 34.06
CA LEU A 29 -14.11 21.75 34.59
C LEU A 29 -14.29 22.91 33.62
N VAL A 30 -13.20 23.43 33.05
CA VAL A 30 -13.25 24.53 32.08
C VAL A 30 -13.95 24.07 30.79
N ALA A 31 -13.73 22.84 30.33
CA ALA A 31 -14.46 22.26 29.19
C ALA A 31 -15.98 22.17 29.47
N GLU A 32 -16.38 21.81 30.70
CA GLU A 32 -17.78 21.83 31.11
C GLU A 32 -18.39 23.24 31.08
N VAL A 33 -17.62 24.26 31.49
CA VAL A 33 -18.03 25.67 31.37
C VAL A 33 -18.27 26.05 29.92
N VAL A 34 -17.35 25.67 29.01
CA VAL A 34 -17.46 25.92 27.57
C VAL A 34 -18.76 25.34 27.02
N ALA A 35 -19.08 24.08 27.34
CA ALA A 35 -20.27 23.40 26.84
C ALA A 35 -21.60 23.96 27.37
N LYS A 36 -21.59 24.65 28.53
CA LYS A 36 -22.80 25.22 29.16
C LYS A 36 -22.94 26.72 28.96
N SER A 37 -21.87 27.41 28.57
CA SER A 37 -21.86 28.87 28.45
C SER A 37 -22.58 29.34 27.19
N THR A 38 -23.53 30.26 27.38
CA THR A 38 -24.15 31.02 26.29
C THR A 38 -23.53 32.41 26.12
N ASP A 39 -22.58 32.81 26.98
CA ASP A 39 -21.89 34.10 26.92
C ASP A 39 -20.59 33.94 26.10
N PRO A 40 -20.50 34.52 24.89
CA PRO A 40 -19.31 34.40 24.05
C PRO A 40 -18.04 34.89 24.75
N ALA A 41 -18.11 35.92 25.60
CA ALA A 41 -16.92 36.44 26.28
C ALA A 41 -16.34 35.44 27.28
N ILE A 42 -17.20 34.69 27.99
CA ILE A 42 -16.76 33.63 28.90
C ILE A 42 -16.18 32.48 28.10
N THR A 43 -16.81 32.11 26.99
CA THR A 43 -16.37 31.02 26.11
C THR A 43 -15.01 31.33 25.48
N GLU A 44 -14.77 32.57 25.02
CA GLU A 44 -13.47 33.02 24.53
C GLU A 44 -12.37 32.89 25.60
N GLU A 45 -12.61 33.43 26.80
CA GLU A 45 -11.62 33.35 27.89
C GLU A 45 -11.33 31.89 28.30
N CYS A 46 -12.33 31.00 28.23
CA CYS A 46 -12.14 29.58 28.48
C CYS A 46 -11.26 28.92 27.40
N PHE A 47 -11.50 29.19 26.11
CA PHE A 47 -10.65 28.64 25.05
C PHE A 47 -9.21 29.19 25.11
N GLU A 48 -9.04 30.47 25.45
CA GLU A 48 -7.72 31.07 25.68
C GLU A 48 -7.00 30.36 26.84
N LEU A 49 -7.68 30.14 27.97
CA LEU A 49 -7.13 29.41 29.13
C LEU A 49 -6.75 27.97 28.76
N LEU A 50 -7.64 27.22 28.11
CA LEU A 50 -7.40 25.85 27.67
C LEU A 50 -6.19 25.76 26.74
N SER A 51 -6.05 26.72 25.81
CA SER A 51 -4.90 26.79 24.91
C SER A 51 -3.60 27.08 25.66
N LEU A 52 -3.61 28.01 26.63
CA LEU A 52 -2.43 28.32 27.44
C LEU A 52 -1.95 27.10 28.25
N ILE A 53 -2.88 26.35 28.84
CA ILE A 53 -2.57 25.10 29.57
C ILE A 53 -1.98 24.07 28.60
N ALA A 54 -2.63 23.83 27.47
CA ALA A 54 -2.18 22.88 26.46
C ALA A 54 -0.83 23.26 25.86
N ILE A 55 -0.49 24.56 25.73
CA ILE A 55 0.83 25.02 25.29
C ILE A 55 1.88 24.74 26.37
N ALA A 56 1.61 25.12 27.62
CA ALA A 56 2.59 25.12 28.71
C ALA A 56 2.92 23.72 29.25
N SER A 57 1.97 22.77 29.21
CA SER A 57 2.14 21.44 29.80
C SER A 57 1.80 20.31 28.83
N GLU A 58 2.60 19.24 28.80
CA GLU A 58 2.24 18.01 28.09
C GLU A 58 1.10 17.29 28.83
N ASP A 59 1.16 17.18 30.15
CA ASP A 59 0.08 16.61 30.97
C ASP A 59 -1.22 17.41 30.77
N GLY A 60 -1.11 18.74 30.69
CA GLY A 60 -2.24 19.60 30.35
C GLY A 60 -2.87 19.33 28.99
N ALA A 61 -2.09 18.91 27.99
CA ALA A 61 -2.64 18.46 26.71
C ALA A 61 -3.28 17.07 26.82
N TYR A 62 -2.72 16.18 27.64
CA TYR A 62 -3.27 14.83 27.86
C TYR A 62 -4.59 14.82 28.65
N GLU A 63 -4.87 15.82 29.48
CA GLU A 63 -6.17 15.97 30.16
C GLU A 63 -7.35 16.06 29.17
N PHE A 64 -7.12 16.48 27.92
CA PHE A 64 -8.16 16.48 26.89
C PHE A 64 -8.52 15.08 26.39
N CYS A 65 -7.67 14.08 26.64
CA CYS A 65 -7.94 12.69 26.34
C CYS A 65 -8.76 12.00 27.44
N GLU A 66 -9.02 12.67 28.57
CA GLU A 66 -9.89 12.11 29.61
C GLU A 66 -11.33 11.95 29.10
N PRO A 67 -12.05 10.90 29.55
CA PRO A 67 -13.38 10.58 29.03
C PRO A 67 -14.35 11.77 29.09
N GLY A 68 -14.87 12.19 27.93
CA GLY A 68 -15.90 13.22 27.80
C GLY A 68 -15.41 14.67 27.70
N VAL A 69 -14.13 14.95 27.98
CA VAL A 69 -13.59 16.33 27.93
C VAL A 69 -13.62 16.87 26.50
N ILE A 70 -13.13 16.06 25.55
CA ILE A 70 -13.11 16.45 24.14
C ILE A 70 -14.53 16.58 23.57
N ASP A 71 -15.45 15.69 23.95
CA ASP A 71 -16.85 15.72 23.50
C ASP A 71 -17.54 17.04 23.85
N MET A 72 -17.27 17.59 25.05
CA MET A 72 -17.81 18.88 25.49
C MET A 72 -17.37 20.05 24.59
N ILE A 73 -16.08 20.07 24.22
CA ILE A 73 -15.52 21.10 23.33
C ILE A 73 -16.15 20.98 21.94
N PHE A 74 -16.24 19.77 21.41
CA PHE A 74 -16.78 19.53 20.07
C PHE A 74 -18.27 19.83 19.96
N LEU A 75 -19.07 19.49 20.97
CA LEU A 75 -20.49 19.87 21.01
C LEU A 75 -20.66 21.38 20.94
N GLN A 76 -19.79 22.14 21.62
CA GLN A 76 -19.83 23.58 21.53
C GLN A 76 -19.50 24.08 20.12
N ILE A 77 -18.45 23.57 19.47
CA ILE A 77 -18.05 23.99 18.11
C ILE A 77 -19.21 23.88 17.11
N LEU A 78 -20.01 22.81 17.17
CA LEU A 78 -21.16 22.62 16.30
C LEU A 78 -22.27 23.67 16.49
N SER A 79 -22.29 24.37 17.63
CA SER A 79 -23.28 25.39 17.96
C SER A 79 -22.80 26.84 17.75
N LEU A 80 -21.50 27.04 17.54
CA LEU A 80 -20.92 28.37 17.40
C LEU A 80 -21.27 29.01 16.05
N THR A 81 -21.37 30.34 16.04
CA THR A 81 -21.57 31.12 14.82
C THR A 81 -20.32 31.08 13.94
N ASP A 82 -20.50 30.86 12.64
CA ASP A 82 -19.42 30.87 11.66
C ASP A 82 -18.65 32.21 11.66
N GLY A 83 -17.33 32.14 11.53
CA GLY A 83 -16.44 33.31 11.57
C GLY A 83 -16.32 34.00 12.94
N SER A 84 -16.86 33.43 14.02
CA SER A 84 -16.68 33.98 15.37
C SER A 84 -15.28 33.69 15.94
N LYS A 85 -14.79 34.59 16.80
CA LYS A 85 -13.52 34.40 17.51
C LYS A 85 -13.51 33.12 18.37
N CYS A 86 -14.65 32.72 18.91
CA CYS A 86 -14.80 31.44 19.62
C CYS A 86 -14.46 30.24 18.73
N VAL A 87 -14.89 30.24 17.45
CA VAL A 87 -14.57 29.15 16.50
C VAL A 87 -13.08 29.15 16.21
N GLU A 88 -12.50 30.31 15.92
CA GLU A 88 -11.06 30.43 15.66
C GLU A 88 -10.22 29.87 16.82
N LEU A 89 -10.53 30.28 18.06
CA LEU A 89 -9.84 29.80 19.25
C LEU A 89 -10.03 28.29 19.47
N ALA A 90 -11.23 27.76 19.23
CA ALA A 90 -11.51 26.34 19.37
C ALA A 90 -10.74 25.50 18.33
N ILE A 91 -10.69 25.95 17.07
CA ILE A 91 -9.94 25.26 16.02
C ILE A 91 -8.44 25.32 16.26
N ASN A 92 -7.91 26.47 16.71
CA ASN A 92 -6.50 26.59 17.09
C ASN A 92 -6.14 25.65 18.25
N LEU A 93 -7.02 25.50 19.25
CA LEU A 93 -6.85 24.53 20.32
C LEU A 93 -6.82 23.09 19.80
N LEU A 94 -7.76 22.71 18.92
CA LEU A 94 -7.79 21.37 18.34
C LEU A 94 -6.53 21.08 17.50
N GLN A 95 -6.11 22.03 16.67
CA GLN A 95 -4.87 21.91 15.89
C GLN A 95 -3.67 21.73 16.82
N LEU A 96 -3.57 22.52 17.89
CA LEU A 96 -2.50 22.39 18.88
C LEU A 96 -2.49 20.98 19.50
N LEU A 97 -3.64 20.47 19.94
CA LEU A 97 -3.75 19.14 20.54
C LEU A 97 -3.32 18.06 19.56
N VAL A 98 -3.81 18.11 18.31
CA VAL A 98 -3.46 17.16 17.25
C VAL A 98 -1.95 17.09 17.00
N HIS A 99 -1.25 18.22 17.04
CA HIS A 99 0.20 18.25 16.81
C HIS A 99 1.03 17.92 18.06
N LYS A 100 0.50 18.18 19.26
CA LYS A 100 1.24 18.00 20.53
C LYS A 100 1.11 16.58 21.09
N LEU A 101 -0.02 15.92 20.86
CA LEU A 101 -0.32 14.60 21.40
C LEU A 101 0.45 13.51 20.65
N LYS A 102 1.39 12.85 21.34
CA LYS A 102 2.21 11.76 20.78
C LYS A 102 1.56 10.41 21.06
N VAL A 103 1.04 9.78 20.02
CA VAL A 103 0.29 8.51 20.10
C VAL A 103 1.16 7.36 20.65
N ASP A 104 2.44 7.31 20.29
CA ASP A 104 3.35 6.19 20.60
C ASP A 104 3.60 5.98 22.10
N THR A 105 3.39 7.02 22.91
CA THR A 105 3.66 7.01 24.36
C THR A 105 2.39 6.96 25.21
N MET A 106 1.21 6.82 24.60
CA MET A 106 -0.06 6.91 25.32
C MET A 106 -0.46 5.62 26.03
N SER A 107 -1.14 5.76 27.18
CA SER A 107 -1.89 4.67 27.79
C SER A 107 -3.12 4.32 26.96
N SER A 108 -3.68 3.12 27.17
CA SER A 108 -4.91 2.66 26.52
C SER A 108 -6.10 3.62 26.73
N GLU A 109 -6.20 4.25 27.91
CA GLU A 109 -7.27 5.20 28.24
C GLU A 109 -7.12 6.49 27.42
N LYS A 110 -5.90 7.01 27.32
CA LYS A 110 -5.61 8.22 26.52
C LYS A 110 -5.79 7.97 25.02
N LEU A 111 -5.47 6.76 24.53
CA LEU A 111 -5.79 6.34 23.16
C LEU A 111 -7.30 6.31 22.89
N GLN A 112 -8.11 5.94 23.88
CA GLN A 112 -9.57 6.04 23.77
C GLN A 112 -10.03 7.50 23.67
N GLY A 113 -9.39 8.44 24.37
CA GLY A 113 -9.62 9.88 24.16
C GLY A 113 -9.27 10.35 22.75
N MET A 114 -8.18 9.84 22.17
CA MET A 114 -7.79 10.15 20.79
C MET A 114 -8.80 9.61 19.76
N THR A 115 -9.34 8.41 19.95
CA THR A 115 -10.39 7.92 19.06
C THR A 115 -11.63 8.80 19.13
N ARG A 116 -12.00 9.30 20.32
CA ARG A 116 -13.08 10.29 20.46
C ARG A 116 -12.81 11.55 19.65
N MET A 117 -11.60 12.10 19.73
CA MET A 117 -11.20 13.25 18.93
C MET A 117 -11.40 12.99 17.41
N VAL A 118 -10.96 11.84 16.91
CA VAL A 118 -11.19 11.43 15.50
C VAL A 118 -12.69 11.38 15.18
N THR A 119 -13.51 10.76 16.05
CA THR A 119 -14.96 10.67 15.80
C THR A 119 -15.64 12.04 15.78
N CYS A 120 -15.21 12.97 16.63
CA CYS A 120 -15.78 14.31 16.67
C CYS A 120 -15.32 15.15 15.48
N LEU A 121 -14.05 15.04 15.05
CA LEU A 121 -13.54 15.67 13.83
C LEU A 121 -14.28 15.15 12.59
N ALA A 122 -14.53 13.85 12.50
CA ALA A 122 -15.32 13.25 11.43
C ALA A 122 -16.72 13.88 11.37
N ARG A 123 -17.38 14.05 12.51
CA ARG A 123 -18.70 14.70 12.59
C ARG A 123 -18.65 16.16 12.14
N ILE A 124 -17.66 16.94 12.57
CA ILE A 124 -17.46 18.32 12.08
C ILE A 124 -17.29 18.32 10.57
N PHE A 125 -16.44 17.44 10.04
CA PHE A 125 -16.15 17.33 8.62
C PHE A 125 -17.40 16.94 7.80
N ALA A 126 -18.30 16.14 8.36
CA ALA A 126 -19.56 15.77 7.73
C ALA A 126 -20.60 16.91 7.74
N VAL A 127 -20.78 17.55 8.90
CA VAL A 127 -21.94 18.43 9.18
C VAL A 127 -21.67 19.88 8.81
N LEU A 128 -20.46 20.40 9.02
CA LEU A 128 -20.18 21.81 8.75
C LEU A 128 -19.87 22.04 7.26
N HIS A 129 -20.32 23.19 6.77
CA HIS A 129 -20.12 23.68 5.40
C HIS A 129 -19.31 24.98 5.35
N THR A 130 -18.58 25.28 6.43
CA THR A 130 -17.77 26.50 6.61
C THR A 130 -16.27 26.18 6.45
N ALA A 131 -15.40 27.16 6.63
CA ALA A 131 -13.94 26.95 6.56
C ALA A 131 -13.44 25.86 7.52
N VAL A 132 -14.11 25.70 8.67
CA VAL A 132 -13.84 24.68 9.68
C VAL A 132 -13.88 23.25 9.12
N LYS A 133 -14.64 23.01 8.04
CA LYS A 133 -14.67 21.73 7.35
C LYS A 133 -13.28 21.35 6.81
N PHE A 134 -12.55 22.33 6.26
CA PHE A 134 -11.21 22.11 5.73
C PHE A 134 -10.21 21.90 6.88
N ASP A 135 -10.32 22.65 7.98
CA ASP A 135 -9.50 22.41 9.16
C ASP A 135 -9.68 21.00 9.71
N ALA A 136 -10.92 20.50 9.76
CA ALA A 136 -11.22 19.13 10.16
C ALA A 136 -10.64 18.10 9.18
N LEU A 137 -10.71 18.35 7.87
CA LEU A 137 -10.08 17.50 6.84
C LEU A 137 -8.57 17.39 7.07
N HIS A 138 -7.89 18.51 7.29
CA HIS A 138 -6.43 18.55 7.49
C HIS A 138 -6.03 17.84 8.79
N MET A 139 -6.75 18.08 9.89
CA MET A 139 -6.50 17.40 11.17
C MET A 139 -6.75 15.89 11.08
N LEU A 140 -7.83 15.45 10.41
CA LEU A 140 -8.10 14.02 10.18
C LEU A 140 -7.00 13.37 9.35
N THR A 141 -6.59 14.01 8.26
CA THR A 141 -5.52 13.51 7.39
C THR A 141 -4.20 13.38 8.17
N PHE A 142 -3.88 14.37 9.00
CA PHE A 142 -2.68 14.34 9.85
C PHE A 142 -2.70 13.17 10.85
N LEU A 143 -3.81 13.00 11.58
CA LEU A 143 -3.94 11.94 12.58
C LEU A 143 -3.91 10.54 11.96
N LEU A 144 -4.56 10.36 10.81
CA LEU A 144 -4.78 9.04 10.23
C LEU A 144 -3.66 8.57 9.28
N SER A 145 -2.86 9.49 8.74
CA SER A 145 -1.76 9.18 7.81
C SER A 145 -0.52 8.54 8.45
N GLN A 146 -0.45 8.49 9.78
CA GLN A 146 0.65 7.84 10.51
C GLN A 146 0.56 6.31 10.36
N LYS A 147 1.50 5.71 9.62
CA LYS A 147 1.54 4.25 9.41
C LYS A 147 1.82 3.53 10.72
N GLU A 148 1.15 2.39 10.93
CA GLU A 148 1.36 1.48 12.06
C GLU A 148 1.12 2.14 13.44
N SER A 149 0.20 3.09 13.49
CA SER A 149 -0.16 3.79 14.72
C SER A 149 -1.03 2.89 15.63
N PRO A 150 -0.76 2.82 16.96
CA PRO A 150 -1.66 2.18 17.93
C PRO A 150 -3.09 2.70 17.84
N LEU A 151 -3.28 3.95 17.40
CA LEU A 151 -4.59 4.54 17.18
C LEU A 151 -5.42 3.75 16.15
N HIS A 152 -4.80 3.18 15.12
CA HIS A 152 -5.49 2.43 14.08
C HIS A 152 -6.14 1.16 14.64
N ASP A 153 -5.46 0.44 15.53
CA ASP A 153 -6.01 -0.76 16.16
C ASP A 153 -7.20 -0.44 17.06
N PHE A 154 -7.10 0.66 17.82
CA PHE A 154 -8.22 1.14 18.62
C PHE A 154 -9.40 1.58 17.74
N LEU A 155 -9.17 2.27 16.63
CA LEU A 155 -10.22 2.66 15.69
C LEU A 155 -10.93 1.44 15.08
N ARG A 156 -10.19 0.40 14.67
CA ARG A 156 -10.75 -0.86 14.16
C ARG A 156 -11.62 -1.58 15.19
N SER A 157 -11.31 -1.44 16.47
CA SER A 157 -12.06 -2.09 17.55
C SER A 157 -13.43 -1.45 17.84
N ILE A 158 -13.71 -0.27 17.26
CA ILE A 158 -14.98 0.45 17.47
C ILE A 158 -16.06 -0.18 16.58
N PRO A 159 -17.09 -0.83 17.14
CA PRO A 159 -18.13 -1.47 16.34
C PRO A 159 -18.98 -0.44 15.57
N ALA A 160 -19.38 -0.79 14.33
CA ALA A 160 -20.41 -0.13 13.51
C ALA A 160 -20.46 1.39 13.68
N SER A 161 -19.38 2.04 13.26
CA SER A 161 -19.06 3.35 13.77
C SER A 161 -19.59 4.48 12.87
N ILE A 162 -20.29 5.45 13.47
CA ILE A 162 -20.83 6.62 12.75
C ILE A 162 -19.70 7.48 12.14
N TRP A 163 -18.46 7.37 12.65
CA TRP A 163 -17.37 8.22 12.19
C TRP A 163 -16.92 7.88 10.77
N GLU A 164 -16.99 6.61 10.36
CA GLU A 164 -16.66 6.15 9.00
C GLU A 164 -17.61 6.76 7.96
N SER A 165 -18.91 6.72 8.26
CA SER A 165 -19.94 7.29 7.40
C SER A 165 -19.87 8.82 7.37
N HIS A 166 -19.53 9.46 8.49
CA HIS A 166 -19.26 10.90 8.54
C HIS A 166 -18.07 11.30 7.64
N ILE A 167 -16.96 10.55 7.68
CA ILE A 167 -15.82 10.81 6.79
C ILE A 167 -16.24 10.67 5.33
N ARG A 168 -16.99 9.61 4.98
CA ARG A 168 -17.53 9.43 3.63
C ARG A 168 -18.40 10.61 3.18
N VAL A 169 -19.29 11.11 4.04
CA VAL A 169 -20.13 12.29 3.76
C VAL A 169 -19.26 13.53 3.55
N GLY A 170 -18.25 13.74 4.38
CA GLY A 170 -17.31 14.84 4.26
C GLY A 170 -16.52 14.80 2.94
N ILE A 171 -15.93 13.66 2.60
CA ILE A 171 -15.19 13.44 1.32
C ILE A 171 -16.12 13.70 0.14
N THR A 172 -17.34 13.13 0.17
CA THR A 172 -18.34 13.34 -0.89
C THR A 172 -18.60 14.83 -1.12
N ALA A 173 -18.81 15.58 -0.05
CA ALA A 173 -19.05 17.01 -0.14
C ALA A 173 -17.85 17.80 -0.70
N ILE A 174 -16.60 17.40 -0.41
CA ILE A 174 -15.41 18.05 -0.99
C ILE A 174 -15.27 17.73 -2.48
N LEU A 175 -15.38 16.45 -2.85
CA LEU A 175 -15.14 16.01 -4.22
C LEU A 175 -16.21 16.50 -5.20
N GLN A 176 -17.48 16.57 -4.78
CA GLN A 176 -18.59 17.10 -5.60
C GLN A 176 -18.54 18.62 -5.78
N ASN A 177 -17.94 19.35 -4.84
CA ASN A 177 -17.90 20.80 -4.89
C ASN A 177 -16.79 21.31 -5.82
N ARG A 178 -16.94 22.57 -6.24
CA ARG A 178 -15.91 23.33 -6.98
C ARG A 178 -14.85 23.89 -6.02
N VAL A 179 -14.35 23.05 -5.13
CA VAL A 179 -13.28 23.42 -4.19
C VAL A 179 -11.93 23.48 -4.92
N VAL A 180 -10.98 24.22 -4.37
CA VAL A 180 -9.58 24.26 -4.79
C VAL A 180 -9.00 22.84 -4.86
N SER A 181 -8.14 22.58 -5.85
CA SER A 181 -7.51 21.26 -6.09
C SER A 181 -6.79 20.72 -4.84
N SER A 182 -6.19 21.58 -4.02
CA SER A 182 -5.54 21.19 -2.77
C SER A 182 -6.46 20.42 -1.82
N GLU A 183 -7.70 20.87 -1.65
CA GLU A 183 -8.65 20.23 -0.73
C GLU A 183 -9.16 18.89 -1.29
N LYS A 184 -9.32 18.80 -2.62
CA LYS A 184 -9.68 17.54 -3.27
C LYS A 184 -8.59 16.50 -3.07
N LEU A 185 -7.33 16.89 -3.23
CA LEU A 185 -6.21 16.01 -2.95
C LEU A 185 -6.25 15.52 -1.50
N HIS A 186 -6.38 16.41 -0.51
CA HIS A 186 -6.47 16.00 0.91
C HIS A 186 -7.65 15.06 1.17
N ALA A 187 -8.81 15.27 0.54
CA ALA A 187 -9.94 14.35 0.64
C ALA A 187 -9.62 12.95 0.07
N LEU A 188 -8.84 12.87 -1.00
CA LEU A 188 -8.35 11.60 -1.55
C LEU A 188 -7.29 10.95 -0.66
N LEU A 189 -6.39 11.73 -0.05
CA LEU A 189 -5.44 11.22 0.94
C LEU A 189 -6.18 10.63 2.15
N LEU A 190 -7.23 11.32 2.61
CA LEU A 190 -8.08 10.81 3.68
C LEU A 190 -8.79 9.51 3.26
N ALA A 191 -9.30 9.42 2.03
CA ALA A 191 -9.88 8.18 1.51
C ALA A 191 -8.86 7.02 1.51
N GLU A 192 -7.62 7.29 1.12
CA GLU A 192 -6.53 6.31 1.17
C GLU A 192 -6.24 5.85 2.61
N CYS A 193 -6.18 6.79 3.56
CA CYS A 193 -5.99 6.49 4.97
C CYS A 193 -7.12 5.59 5.50
N MET A 194 -8.37 5.89 5.14
CA MET A 194 -9.53 5.09 5.53
C MET A 194 -9.43 3.65 5.04
N MET A 195 -9.13 3.44 3.76
CA MET A 195 -8.95 2.10 3.20
C MET A 195 -7.72 1.38 3.79
N SER A 196 -6.68 2.12 4.18
CA SER A 196 -5.51 1.57 4.88
C SER A 196 -5.83 1.10 6.30
N ILE A 197 -6.73 1.79 7.00
CA ILE A 197 -7.12 1.46 8.37
C ILE A 197 -8.16 0.34 8.38
N LEU A 198 -9.23 0.47 7.58
CA LEU A 198 -10.43 -0.37 7.67
C LEU A 198 -10.46 -1.51 6.66
N GLY A 199 -9.59 -1.47 5.65
CA GLY A 199 -9.58 -2.43 4.54
C GLY A 199 -10.23 -1.86 3.28
N GLU A 200 -10.05 -2.57 2.17
CA GLU A 200 -10.50 -2.10 0.86
C GLU A 200 -12.03 -2.02 0.73
N ASP A 201 -12.76 -2.86 1.47
CA ASP A 201 -14.22 -2.94 1.44
C ASP A 201 -14.90 -1.69 2.02
N TRP A 202 -14.20 -0.88 2.82
CA TRP A 202 -14.75 0.38 3.34
C TRP A 202 -15.27 1.31 2.24
N LEU A 203 -14.68 1.28 1.03
CA LEU A 203 -15.15 2.10 -0.09
C LEU A 203 -16.48 1.60 -0.67
N SER A 204 -16.76 0.30 -0.55
CA SER A 204 -17.93 -0.41 -1.09
C SER A 204 -19.01 -0.75 -0.06
N GLU A 205 -18.74 -0.55 1.23
CA GLU A 205 -19.72 -0.81 2.29
C GLU A 205 -20.93 0.12 2.21
N ASP A 206 -22.13 -0.37 2.55
CA ASP A 206 -23.30 0.48 2.70
C ASP A 206 -23.41 0.98 4.15
N PHE A 207 -23.46 2.30 4.34
CA PHE A 207 -23.60 2.89 5.67
C PHE A 207 -24.99 3.49 5.80
N GLU A 208 -25.81 2.91 6.67
CA GLU A 208 -27.08 3.51 7.07
C GLU A 208 -26.81 4.76 7.94
N VAL A 209 -26.74 5.94 7.33
CA VAL A 209 -26.75 7.21 8.09
C VAL A 209 -28.19 7.51 8.46
N GLN A 210 -28.53 7.44 9.74
CA GLN A 210 -29.91 7.57 10.24
C GLN A 210 -30.61 8.92 10.01
N ASP A 211 -30.03 9.89 9.28
CA ASP A 211 -30.59 11.25 9.23
C ASP A 211 -30.45 12.04 7.91
N ASN A 212 -30.12 11.42 6.76
CA ASN A 212 -30.01 12.19 5.50
C ASN A 212 -30.73 11.57 4.29
N GLN A 213 -31.69 12.32 3.73
CA GLN A 213 -32.40 11.99 2.48
C GLN A 213 -31.53 12.14 1.20
N ASN A 214 -30.26 12.56 1.32
CA ASN A 214 -29.35 12.89 0.22
C ASN A 214 -28.03 12.10 0.25
N VAL A 215 -27.98 10.91 0.86
CA VAL A 215 -26.76 10.09 0.86
C VAL A 215 -26.48 9.60 -0.57
N LEU A 216 -25.27 9.88 -1.05
CA LEU A 216 -24.80 9.39 -2.35
C LEU A 216 -24.76 7.86 -2.32
N SER A 217 -25.33 7.19 -3.31
CA SER A 217 -25.27 5.73 -3.39
C SER A 217 -23.82 5.25 -3.44
N VAL A 218 -23.54 4.09 -2.84
CA VAL A 218 -22.20 3.48 -2.80
C VAL A 218 -21.53 3.48 -4.19
N ASP A 219 -22.25 3.03 -5.22
CA ASP A 219 -21.75 3.05 -6.60
C ASP A 219 -21.23 4.42 -7.05
N LYS A 220 -21.96 5.48 -6.72
CA LYS A 220 -21.62 6.84 -7.14
C LYS A 220 -20.46 7.37 -6.30
N PHE A 221 -20.34 6.96 -5.04
CA PHE A 221 -19.21 7.32 -4.19
C PHE A 221 -17.91 6.70 -4.68
N VAL A 222 -17.92 5.40 -4.99
CA VAL A 222 -16.78 4.67 -5.58
C VAL A 222 -16.30 5.37 -6.84
N LEU A 223 -17.21 5.65 -7.78
CA LEU A 223 -16.87 6.33 -9.04
C LEU A 223 -16.39 7.77 -8.81
N LEU A 224 -16.98 8.50 -7.87
CA LEU A 224 -16.56 9.86 -7.54
C LEU A 224 -15.11 9.90 -7.03
N VAL A 225 -14.74 8.96 -6.15
CA VAL A 225 -13.37 8.84 -5.62
C VAL A 225 -12.42 8.47 -6.75
N LEU A 226 -12.74 7.46 -7.57
CA LEU A 226 -11.91 7.03 -8.69
C LEU A 226 -11.70 8.12 -9.73
N GLU A 227 -12.77 8.78 -10.19
CA GLU A 227 -12.68 9.83 -11.19
C GLU A 227 -11.91 11.05 -10.67
N SER A 228 -12.08 11.40 -9.39
CA SER A 228 -11.32 12.48 -8.77
C SER A 228 -9.83 12.13 -8.66
N ALA A 229 -9.51 10.90 -8.23
CA ALA A 229 -8.13 10.41 -8.17
C ALA A 229 -7.47 10.39 -9.54
N ARG A 230 -8.17 9.93 -10.57
CA ARG A 230 -7.69 9.91 -11.96
C ARG A 230 -7.33 11.30 -12.48
N VAL A 231 -8.17 12.30 -12.21
CA VAL A 231 -7.89 13.68 -12.60
C VAL A 231 -6.64 14.21 -11.90
N GLU A 232 -6.51 14.00 -10.59
CA GLU A 232 -5.33 14.45 -9.84
C GLU A 232 -4.05 13.71 -10.26
N VAL A 233 -4.12 12.40 -10.55
CA VAL A 233 -3.00 11.63 -11.13
C VAL A 233 -2.58 12.24 -12.47
N ALA A 234 -3.53 12.52 -13.37
CA ALA A 234 -3.21 13.11 -14.66
C ALA A 234 -2.53 14.48 -14.52
N VAL A 235 -3.01 15.33 -13.59
CA VAL A 235 -2.40 16.64 -13.30
C VAL A 235 -0.98 16.47 -12.76
N LEU A 236 -0.78 15.63 -11.75
CA LEU A 236 0.52 15.44 -11.12
C LEU A 236 1.55 14.81 -12.07
N LEU A 237 1.15 13.85 -12.90
CA LEU A 237 2.04 13.26 -13.91
C LEU A 237 2.48 14.30 -14.94
N ASN A 238 1.57 15.13 -15.43
CA ASN A 238 1.90 16.21 -16.37
C ASN A 238 2.82 17.26 -15.72
N GLU A 239 2.54 17.67 -14.50
CA GLU A 239 3.39 18.61 -13.76
C GLU A 239 4.79 18.02 -13.51
N LEU A 240 4.88 16.75 -13.12
CA LEU A 240 6.17 16.08 -12.91
C LEU A 240 6.94 15.92 -14.21
N ALA A 241 6.29 15.52 -15.31
CA ALA A 241 6.93 15.43 -16.62
C ALA A 241 7.49 16.78 -17.06
N TYR A 242 6.69 17.85 -16.94
CA TYR A 242 7.13 19.21 -17.24
C TYR A 242 8.33 19.63 -16.38
N LEU A 243 8.25 19.44 -15.05
CA LEU A 243 9.30 19.83 -14.13
C LEU A 243 10.60 19.05 -14.38
N LYS A 244 10.53 17.75 -14.64
CA LYS A 244 11.70 16.88 -14.81
C LYS A 244 12.33 16.97 -16.20
N TYR A 245 11.52 17.14 -17.25
CA TYR A 245 11.99 16.95 -18.62
C TYR A 245 12.00 18.24 -19.45
N GLU A 246 11.08 19.16 -19.21
CA GLU A 246 10.90 20.37 -20.03
C GLU A 246 11.40 21.65 -19.37
N SER A 247 11.39 21.73 -18.03
CA SER A 247 11.80 22.93 -17.32
C SER A 247 13.31 23.16 -17.46
N SER A 248 13.71 24.32 -18.00
CA SER A 248 15.12 24.72 -17.99
C SER A 248 15.59 24.82 -16.54
N LYS A 249 16.72 24.16 -16.19
CA LYS A 249 17.39 24.06 -14.87
C LYS A 249 17.48 25.37 -14.04
N ILE A 250 16.35 25.96 -13.68
CA ILE A 250 16.24 27.22 -12.95
C ILE A 250 15.50 26.90 -11.66
N SER A 251 16.30 26.58 -10.63
CA SER A 251 16.01 26.77 -9.20
C SER A 251 14.57 26.53 -8.69
N GLN A 252 13.83 25.58 -9.27
CA GLN A 252 12.62 25.06 -8.66
C GLN A 252 13.07 24.05 -7.61
N THR A 253 12.81 24.39 -6.36
CA THR A 253 13.26 23.69 -5.15
C THR A 253 12.90 22.21 -5.21
N ASP A 254 13.88 21.33 -5.01
CA ASP A 254 13.71 19.86 -4.92
C ASP A 254 12.54 19.43 -4.02
N GLU A 255 12.19 20.27 -3.05
CA GLU A 255 11.02 20.16 -2.18
C GLU A 255 9.68 20.12 -2.92
N ALA A 256 9.49 20.93 -3.97
CA ALA A 256 8.25 20.97 -4.74
C ALA A 256 8.05 19.69 -5.58
N ILE A 257 9.14 19.16 -6.15
CA ILE A 257 9.14 17.88 -6.85
C ILE A 257 8.85 16.76 -5.84
N SER A 258 9.57 16.74 -4.72
CA SER A 258 9.40 15.73 -3.66
C SER A 258 7.96 15.69 -3.13
N GLN A 259 7.34 16.86 -2.92
CA GLN A 259 5.95 16.93 -2.48
C GLN A 259 4.98 16.37 -3.53
N LYS A 260 5.19 16.68 -4.81
CA LYS A 260 4.35 16.14 -5.90
C LYS A 260 4.51 14.62 -6.05
N GLN A 261 5.74 14.11 -5.94
CA GLN A 261 6.02 12.68 -5.94
C GLN A 261 5.33 11.97 -4.76
N ARG A 262 5.39 12.55 -3.56
CA ARG A 262 4.67 12.02 -2.39
C ARG A 262 3.17 11.98 -2.61
N ASN A 263 2.59 13.05 -3.14
CA ASN A 263 1.16 13.12 -3.44
C ASN A 263 0.75 12.07 -4.49
N LEU A 264 1.55 11.91 -5.55
CA LEU A 264 1.33 10.91 -6.59
C LEU A 264 1.41 9.49 -6.03
N ALA A 265 2.39 9.20 -5.16
CA ALA A 265 2.54 7.90 -4.53
C ALA A 265 1.31 7.53 -3.68
N ILE A 266 0.72 8.50 -2.95
CA ILE A 266 -0.49 8.25 -2.17
C ILE A 266 -1.70 8.02 -3.09
N LEU A 267 -1.82 8.78 -4.19
CA LEU A 267 -2.88 8.51 -5.17
C LEU A 267 -2.72 7.15 -5.83
N PHE A 268 -1.50 6.72 -6.17
CA PHE A 268 -1.26 5.36 -6.65
C PHE A 268 -1.64 4.30 -5.61
N SER A 269 -1.32 4.51 -4.32
CA SER A 269 -1.79 3.64 -3.23
C SER A 269 -3.33 3.54 -3.21
N LEU A 270 -4.03 4.68 -3.34
CA LEU A 270 -5.49 4.69 -3.43
C LEU A 270 -6.00 3.89 -4.63
N ILE A 271 -5.41 4.06 -5.81
CA ILE A 271 -5.79 3.30 -7.01
C ILE A 271 -5.50 1.80 -6.85
N GLU A 272 -4.35 1.41 -6.29
CA GLU A 272 -4.03 0.00 -5.98
C GLU A 272 -5.10 -0.64 -5.09
N ARG A 273 -5.56 0.09 -4.06
CA ARG A 273 -6.63 -0.38 -3.17
C ARG A 273 -7.97 -0.50 -3.88
N ILE A 274 -8.29 0.41 -4.80
CA ILE A 274 -9.49 0.31 -5.65
C ILE A 274 -9.40 -0.90 -6.58
N ILE A 275 -8.23 -1.18 -7.17
CA ILE A 275 -7.99 -2.37 -7.99
C ILE A 275 -8.26 -3.64 -7.17
N LYS A 276 -7.69 -3.72 -5.97
CA LYS A 276 -7.88 -4.87 -5.07
C LYS A 276 -9.35 -5.03 -4.64
N MET A 277 -10.05 -3.95 -4.31
CA MET A 277 -11.49 -3.97 -4.02
C MET A 277 -12.29 -4.58 -5.19
N ILE A 278 -11.99 -4.17 -6.43
CA ILE A 278 -12.67 -4.68 -7.63
C ILE A 278 -12.34 -6.16 -7.88
N SER A 279 -11.08 -6.56 -7.68
CA SER A 279 -10.64 -7.96 -7.81
C SER A 279 -11.37 -8.86 -6.80
N ASN A 280 -11.40 -8.46 -5.53
CA ASN A 280 -12.12 -9.18 -4.47
C ASN A 280 -13.61 -9.32 -4.81
N ALA A 281 -14.25 -8.25 -5.28
CA ALA A 281 -15.65 -8.27 -5.70
C ALA A 281 -15.94 -9.19 -6.90
N SER A 282 -14.91 -9.60 -7.66
CA SER A 282 -15.05 -10.48 -8.82
C SER A 282 -14.77 -11.95 -8.49
N SER A 283 -14.16 -12.24 -7.34
CA SER A 283 -13.56 -13.54 -7.01
C SER A 283 -14.53 -14.65 -6.55
N GLY A 284 -15.83 -14.37 -6.36
CA GLY A 284 -16.88 -15.39 -6.21
C GLY A 284 -16.83 -16.35 -5.00
N GLU A 285 -15.74 -16.35 -4.21
CA GLU A 285 -15.59 -17.21 -3.04
C GLU A 285 -16.11 -16.51 -1.76
N GLY A 286 -17.35 -16.82 -1.39
CA GLY A 286 -17.69 -16.97 0.03
C GLY A 286 -18.22 -15.78 0.82
N ALA A 287 -18.93 -14.80 0.24
CA ALA A 287 -20.04 -14.06 0.88
C ALA A 287 -20.69 -13.09 -0.12
N PRO A 288 -22.03 -12.87 -0.09
CA PRO A 288 -22.67 -11.88 -0.95
C PRO A 288 -22.47 -10.48 -0.34
N ILE A 289 -21.42 -9.77 -0.76
CA ILE A 289 -21.27 -8.33 -0.51
C ILE A 289 -21.21 -7.58 -1.86
N HIS A 290 -22.14 -7.86 -2.77
CA HIS A 290 -22.28 -7.01 -3.96
C HIS A 290 -23.16 -5.80 -3.62
N THR A 291 -22.63 -4.89 -2.81
CA THR A 291 -23.19 -3.55 -2.67
C THR A 291 -22.98 -2.73 -3.97
N ILE A 292 -21.93 -3.06 -4.74
CA ILE A 292 -21.59 -2.40 -6.00
C ILE A 292 -22.20 -3.16 -7.19
N ARG A 293 -22.84 -2.42 -8.10
CA ARG A 293 -23.39 -2.99 -9.34
C ARG A 293 -22.29 -3.35 -10.34
N GLU A 294 -22.49 -4.41 -11.10
CA GLU A 294 -21.58 -4.82 -12.19
C GLU A 294 -21.31 -3.69 -13.20
N SER A 295 -22.32 -2.87 -13.52
CA SER A 295 -22.14 -1.71 -14.39
C SER A 295 -21.18 -0.66 -13.81
N THR A 296 -21.13 -0.52 -12.50
CA THR A 296 -20.18 0.35 -11.80
C THR A 296 -18.77 -0.25 -11.83
N ILE A 297 -18.63 -1.56 -11.65
CA ILE A 297 -17.34 -2.26 -11.82
C ILE A 297 -16.80 -2.05 -13.23
N MET A 298 -17.64 -2.20 -14.26
CA MET A 298 -17.24 -1.98 -15.65
C MET A 298 -16.79 -0.53 -15.92
N GLN A 299 -17.48 0.45 -15.34
CA GLN A 299 -17.07 1.86 -15.42
C GLN A 299 -15.74 2.09 -14.71
N ALA A 300 -15.55 1.49 -13.53
CA ALA A 300 -14.30 1.59 -12.79
C ALA A 300 -13.13 0.98 -13.57
N ILE A 301 -13.28 -0.21 -14.15
CA ILE A 301 -12.28 -0.84 -15.03
C ILE A 301 -11.95 0.07 -16.23
N THR A 302 -12.95 0.75 -16.80
CA THR A 302 -12.73 1.70 -17.90
C THR A 302 -11.87 2.88 -17.44
N GLY A 303 -12.21 3.50 -16.30
CA GLY A 303 -11.42 4.59 -15.71
C GLY A 303 -10.00 4.16 -15.30
N LEU A 304 -9.83 2.93 -14.82
CA LEU A 304 -8.52 2.35 -14.50
C LEU A 304 -7.68 2.14 -15.76
N ASN A 305 -8.25 1.58 -16.84
CA ASN A 305 -7.57 1.46 -18.12
C ASN A 305 -7.07 2.82 -18.63
N GLU A 306 -7.90 3.87 -18.53
CA GLU A 306 -7.51 5.23 -18.91
C GLU A 306 -6.37 5.75 -18.02
N THR A 307 -6.45 5.55 -16.71
CA THR A 307 -5.42 5.96 -15.75
C THR A 307 -4.08 5.27 -16.03
N ILE A 308 -4.09 3.95 -16.23
CA ILE A 308 -2.89 3.16 -16.50
C ILE A 308 -2.30 3.52 -17.86
N ASN A 309 -3.12 3.85 -18.85
CA ASN A 309 -2.61 4.39 -20.12
C ASN A 309 -1.82 5.69 -19.92
N LEU A 310 -2.30 6.61 -19.08
CA LEU A 310 -1.57 7.85 -18.74
C LEU A 310 -0.27 7.57 -17.98
N VAL A 311 -0.27 6.61 -17.06
CA VAL A 311 0.97 6.18 -16.37
C VAL A 311 1.97 5.62 -17.38
N LEU A 312 1.51 4.83 -18.35
CA LEU A 312 2.36 4.34 -19.43
C LEU A 312 2.84 5.47 -20.37
N ASP A 313 2.09 6.56 -20.56
CA ASP A 313 2.56 7.75 -21.29
C ASP A 313 3.71 8.40 -20.53
N PHE A 314 3.55 8.59 -19.23
CA PHE A 314 4.62 9.12 -18.37
C PHE A 314 5.89 8.26 -18.40
N LEU A 315 5.77 6.93 -18.39
CA LEU A 315 6.90 6.02 -18.54
C LEU A 315 7.53 6.08 -19.94
N GLN A 316 6.73 6.28 -20.98
CA GLN A 316 7.22 6.48 -22.34
C GLN A 316 8.00 7.81 -22.45
N ASP A 317 7.51 8.90 -21.86
CA ASP A 317 8.24 10.16 -21.81
C ASP A 317 9.57 10.00 -21.08
N ALA A 318 9.59 9.29 -19.93
CA ALA A 318 10.81 9.00 -19.20
C ALA A 318 11.82 8.21 -20.06
N LYS A 319 11.36 7.21 -20.81
CA LYS A 319 12.17 6.43 -21.75
C LYS A 319 12.78 7.32 -22.84
N ASP A 320 11.97 8.19 -23.44
CA ASP A 320 12.40 9.07 -24.54
C ASP A 320 13.42 10.12 -24.09
N HIS A 321 13.37 10.52 -22.81
CA HIS A 321 14.36 11.40 -22.17
C HIS A 321 15.55 10.66 -21.55
N GLY A 322 15.62 9.33 -21.68
CA GLY A 322 16.69 8.50 -21.12
C GLY A 322 16.75 8.55 -19.59
N GLN A 323 15.60 8.63 -18.93
CA GLN A 323 15.46 8.68 -17.47
C GLN A 323 14.87 7.36 -16.98
N TRP A 324 15.68 6.53 -16.33
CA TRP A 324 15.26 5.22 -15.81
C TRP A 324 15.37 5.10 -14.28
N LYS A 325 15.77 6.17 -13.59
CA LYS A 325 15.99 6.17 -12.14
C LYS A 325 15.11 7.18 -11.41
N GLY A 326 14.43 6.74 -10.37
CA GLY A 326 13.62 7.58 -9.49
C GLY A 326 12.43 6.85 -8.89
N ASP A 327 12.07 7.21 -7.66
CA ASP A 327 10.98 6.55 -6.92
C ASP A 327 9.61 6.78 -7.54
N ASP A 328 9.43 7.86 -8.29
CA ASP A 328 8.21 8.12 -9.07
C ASP A 328 8.06 7.17 -10.26
N LEU A 329 9.15 6.85 -10.95
CA LEU A 329 9.17 5.83 -12.01
C LEU A 329 8.92 4.44 -11.41
N LEU A 330 9.51 4.16 -10.26
CA LEU A 330 9.30 2.90 -9.57
C LEU A 330 7.84 2.74 -9.08
N ALA A 331 7.25 3.81 -8.54
CA ALA A 331 5.84 3.83 -8.16
C ALA A 331 4.92 3.67 -9.39
N ALA A 332 5.27 4.27 -10.53
CA ALA A 332 4.56 4.07 -11.80
C ALA A 332 4.64 2.62 -12.29
N ALA A 333 5.82 1.98 -12.20
CA ALA A 333 5.97 0.56 -12.52
C ALA A 333 5.14 -0.33 -11.58
N ARG A 334 5.07 0.02 -10.30
CA ARG A 334 4.30 -0.70 -9.28
C ARG A 334 2.79 -0.69 -9.56
N ILE A 335 2.21 0.48 -9.84
CA ILE A 335 0.77 0.59 -10.14
C ILE A 335 0.42 -0.12 -11.46
N VAL A 336 1.30 -0.02 -12.48
CA VAL A 336 1.16 -0.76 -13.74
C VAL A 336 1.18 -2.28 -13.48
N GLY A 337 2.16 -2.77 -12.73
CA GLY A 337 2.27 -4.19 -12.37
C GLY A 337 1.05 -4.69 -11.59
N SER A 338 0.59 -3.90 -10.61
CA SER A 338 -0.59 -4.22 -9.79
C SER A 338 -1.87 -4.31 -10.63
N TYR A 339 -2.08 -3.39 -11.58
CA TYR A 339 -3.25 -3.47 -12.46
C TYR A 339 -3.18 -4.62 -13.46
N LEU A 340 -2.00 -4.84 -14.06
CA LEU A 340 -1.81 -5.90 -15.04
C LEU A 340 -1.81 -7.30 -14.41
N ALA A 341 -1.64 -7.41 -13.09
CA ALA A 341 -1.90 -8.65 -12.35
C ALA A 341 -3.38 -9.07 -12.50
N GLU A 342 -4.31 -8.12 -12.50
CA GLU A 342 -5.75 -8.39 -12.64
C GLU A 342 -6.21 -8.39 -14.11
N ALA A 343 -5.54 -7.60 -14.96
CA ALA A 343 -5.85 -7.49 -16.38
C ALA A 343 -4.60 -7.62 -17.28
N PRO A 344 -4.02 -8.84 -17.44
CA PRO A 344 -2.71 -9.04 -18.09
C PRO A 344 -2.61 -8.56 -19.54
N TYR A 345 -3.74 -8.46 -20.23
CA TYR A 345 -3.82 -8.04 -21.63
C TYR A 345 -4.30 -6.59 -21.82
N ALA A 346 -4.52 -5.85 -20.72
CA ALA A 346 -4.81 -4.42 -20.82
C ALA A 346 -3.62 -3.67 -21.43
N CYS A 347 -3.92 -2.71 -22.32
CA CYS A 347 -2.92 -1.88 -22.98
C CYS A 347 -1.79 -2.67 -23.70
N LYS A 348 -2.09 -3.90 -24.16
CA LYS A 348 -1.11 -4.91 -24.63
C LYS A 348 0.00 -4.36 -25.52
N GLU A 349 -0.34 -3.54 -26.51
CA GLU A 349 0.65 -2.97 -27.44
C GLU A 349 1.65 -2.06 -26.73
N LYS A 350 1.14 -1.12 -25.92
CA LYS A 350 1.96 -0.15 -25.21
C LYS A 350 2.77 -0.79 -24.09
N THR A 351 2.15 -1.69 -23.32
CA THR A 351 2.83 -2.51 -22.31
C THR A 351 3.95 -3.33 -22.94
N GLY A 352 3.70 -3.98 -24.08
CA GLY A 352 4.71 -4.76 -24.80
C GLY A 352 5.92 -3.92 -25.24
N ASN A 353 5.67 -2.72 -25.75
CA ASN A 353 6.72 -1.80 -26.22
C ASN A 353 7.55 -1.17 -25.08
N LEU A 354 6.97 -1.07 -23.88
CA LEU A 354 7.60 -0.48 -22.70
C LEU A 354 8.20 -1.51 -21.74
N LEU A 355 7.90 -2.81 -21.90
CA LEU A 355 8.27 -3.84 -20.93
C LEU A 355 9.79 -3.89 -20.65
N GLU A 356 10.62 -3.78 -21.69
CA GLU A 356 12.08 -3.71 -21.54
C GLU A 356 12.51 -2.50 -20.70
N PHE A 357 11.89 -1.34 -20.93
CA PHE A 357 12.18 -0.13 -20.17
C PHE A 357 11.72 -0.25 -18.72
N ILE A 358 10.52 -0.79 -18.48
CA ILE A 358 10.00 -1.04 -17.13
C ILE A 358 10.97 -1.92 -16.33
N PHE A 359 11.54 -2.95 -16.96
CA PHE A 359 12.55 -3.83 -16.35
C PHE A 359 13.89 -3.14 -16.08
N SER A 360 14.16 -2.00 -16.71
CA SER A 360 15.35 -1.18 -16.44
C SER A 360 15.14 -0.12 -15.36
N ILE A 361 13.90 0.08 -14.89
CA ILE A 361 13.61 1.11 -13.88
C ILE A 361 14.25 0.74 -12.55
N GLU A 362 14.93 1.72 -11.96
CA GLU A 362 15.54 1.65 -10.64
C GLU A 362 14.90 2.69 -9.71
N GLY A 363 14.60 2.30 -8.47
CA GLY A 363 14.37 3.24 -7.38
C GLY A 363 15.59 4.14 -7.14
N GLN A 364 15.37 5.26 -6.45
CA GLN A 364 16.40 6.26 -6.20
C GLN A 364 17.63 5.64 -5.49
N ASP A 365 17.37 4.77 -4.52
CA ASP A 365 18.38 4.10 -3.70
C ASP A 365 18.73 2.68 -4.19
N GLU A 366 18.09 2.19 -5.26
CA GLU A 366 18.40 0.87 -5.81
C GLU A 366 19.71 0.88 -6.59
N SER A 367 20.54 -0.16 -6.40
CA SER A 367 21.77 -0.37 -7.17
C SER A 367 21.54 -1.05 -8.53
N SER A 368 20.32 -1.55 -8.75
CA SER A 368 19.92 -2.33 -9.92
C SER A 368 18.40 -2.49 -9.91
N SER A 369 17.79 -2.68 -11.08
CA SER A 369 16.33 -2.80 -11.24
C SER A 369 15.76 -4.08 -10.61
N PHE A 370 15.51 -4.07 -9.31
CA PHE A 370 15.01 -5.24 -8.58
C PHE A 370 13.51 -5.13 -8.30
N TYR A 371 13.07 -4.03 -7.70
CA TYR A 371 11.67 -3.85 -7.33
C TYR A 371 10.75 -3.75 -8.55
N SER A 372 11.20 -3.07 -9.61
CA SER A 372 10.43 -2.99 -10.87
C SER A 372 10.13 -4.38 -11.45
N ILE A 373 11.10 -5.30 -11.43
CA ILE A 373 10.90 -6.68 -11.84
C ILE A 373 9.91 -7.38 -10.90
N CYS A 374 10.07 -7.23 -9.58
CA CYS A 374 9.20 -7.84 -8.59
C CYS A 374 7.73 -7.47 -8.80
N PHE A 375 7.46 -6.18 -9.07
CA PHE A 375 6.10 -5.70 -9.31
C PHE A 375 5.45 -6.26 -10.58
N MET A 376 6.25 -6.69 -11.56
CA MET A 376 5.75 -7.27 -12.80
C MET A 376 5.51 -8.79 -12.71
N LEU A 377 6.08 -9.47 -11.71
CA LEU A 377 5.98 -10.94 -11.55
C LEU A 377 4.54 -11.49 -11.61
N PRO A 378 3.53 -10.88 -10.95
CA PRO A 378 2.15 -11.38 -11.01
C PRO A 378 1.56 -11.40 -12.43
N MET A 379 1.89 -10.39 -13.25
CA MET A 379 1.48 -10.37 -14.67
C MET A 379 2.29 -11.37 -15.49
N LEU A 380 3.60 -11.43 -15.25
CA LEU A 380 4.51 -12.29 -16.01
C LEU A 380 4.15 -13.77 -15.84
N SER A 381 3.82 -14.22 -14.63
CA SER A 381 3.43 -15.60 -14.37
C SER A 381 2.20 -16.00 -15.20
N GLN A 382 1.26 -15.07 -15.42
CA GLN A 382 0.05 -15.29 -16.22
C GLN A 382 0.34 -15.26 -17.72
N ILE A 383 1.01 -14.22 -18.24
CA ILE A 383 1.23 -14.12 -19.70
C ILE A 383 2.16 -15.22 -20.21
N THR A 384 3.09 -15.72 -19.38
CA THR A 384 4.03 -16.77 -19.77
C THR A 384 3.38 -18.15 -19.86
N MET A 385 2.15 -18.33 -19.38
CA MET A 385 1.38 -19.55 -19.66
C MET A 385 1.18 -19.75 -21.16
N GLU A 386 1.18 -18.67 -21.94
CA GLU A 386 1.11 -18.69 -23.39
C GLU A 386 2.50 -18.52 -24.05
N VAL A 387 2.69 -19.17 -25.20
CA VAL A 387 3.94 -19.11 -25.98
C VAL A 387 4.26 -17.67 -26.41
N ASP A 388 3.24 -16.86 -26.71
CA ASP A 388 3.44 -15.47 -27.11
C ASP A 388 4.00 -14.61 -25.97
N GLY A 389 3.53 -14.80 -24.73
CA GLY A 389 4.11 -14.13 -23.57
C GLY A 389 5.55 -14.56 -23.31
N CYS A 390 5.86 -15.85 -23.46
CA CYS A 390 7.24 -16.35 -23.42
C CYS A 390 8.12 -15.70 -24.50
N ARG A 391 7.61 -15.53 -25.72
CA ARG A 391 8.34 -14.90 -26.83
C ARG A 391 8.62 -13.42 -26.56
N THR A 392 7.64 -12.69 -26.00
CA THR A 392 7.83 -11.30 -25.58
C THR A 392 8.89 -11.20 -24.49
N LEU A 393 8.83 -12.05 -23.45
CA LEU A 393 9.84 -12.05 -22.38
C LEU A 393 11.24 -12.41 -22.90
N ALA A 394 11.32 -13.26 -23.92
CA ALA A 394 12.56 -13.63 -24.59
C ALA A 394 13.17 -12.49 -25.43
N SER A 395 12.36 -11.68 -26.11
CA SER A 395 12.85 -10.75 -27.14
C SER A 395 13.79 -9.66 -26.60
N PHE A 396 13.66 -9.31 -25.31
CA PHE A 396 14.53 -8.36 -24.62
C PHE A 396 15.37 -9.00 -23.50
N GLY A 397 15.39 -10.33 -23.41
CA GLY A 397 16.15 -11.04 -22.38
C GLY A 397 15.56 -10.96 -20.96
N GLY A 398 14.29 -10.60 -20.81
CA GLY A 398 13.65 -10.44 -19.49
C GLY A 398 13.62 -11.72 -18.64
N HIS A 399 13.65 -12.90 -19.24
CA HIS A 399 13.82 -14.17 -18.51
C HIS A 399 15.14 -14.21 -17.71
N LYS A 400 16.22 -13.60 -18.22
CA LYS A 400 17.49 -13.48 -17.49
C LYS A 400 17.35 -12.53 -16.31
N ALA A 401 16.63 -11.42 -16.51
CA ALA A 401 16.35 -10.46 -15.45
C ALA A 401 15.51 -11.07 -14.31
N VAL A 402 14.50 -11.89 -14.65
CA VAL A 402 13.73 -12.66 -13.65
C VAL A 402 14.60 -13.67 -12.90
N ILE A 403 15.52 -14.35 -13.59
CA ILE A 403 16.49 -15.26 -12.95
C ILE A 403 17.43 -14.50 -12.01
N ASP A 404 17.98 -13.37 -12.43
CA ASP A 404 18.84 -12.54 -11.59
C ASP A 404 18.07 -11.99 -10.37
N CYS A 405 16.79 -11.66 -10.56
CA CYS A 405 15.87 -11.28 -9.49
C CYS A 405 15.69 -12.42 -8.46
N LEU A 406 15.39 -13.64 -8.93
CA LEU A 406 15.32 -14.84 -8.07
C LEU A 406 16.61 -15.06 -7.28
N VAL A 407 17.76 -14.98 -7.95
CA VAL A 407 19.06 -15.16 -7.28
C VAL A 407 19.25 -14.11 -6.18
N LYS A 408 18.95 -12.85 -6.44
CA LYS A 408 19.03 -11.78 -5.43
C LYS A 408 18.09 -12.01 -4.25
N MET A 409 16.85 -12.45 -4.49
CA MET A 409 15.89 -12.78 -3.43
C MET A 409 16.46 -13.85 -2.48
N THR A 410 17.25 -14.80 -2.98
CA THR A 410 17.90 -15.84 -2.15
C THR A 410 19.14 -15.35 -1.41
N GLU A 411 19.89 -14.41 -1.99
CA GLU A 411 21.15 -13.88 -1.41
C GLU A 411 20.91 -12.88 -0.28
N GLN A 412 19.82 -12.11 -0.32
CA GLN A 412 19.55 -11.02 0.62
C GLN A 412 19.03 -11.46 2.00
N GLY A 413 19.00 -12.76 2.31
CA GLY A 413 18.82 -13.27 3.67
C GLY A 413 17.71 -12.59 4.48
N GLY A 414 16.43 -12.80 4.11
CA GLY A 414 15.31 -12.57 5.02
C GLY A 414 14.99 -11.12 5.40
N MET A 415 15.27 -10.13 4.55
CA MET A 415 14.66 -8.80 4.69
C MET A 415 13.52 -8.64 3.67
N THR A 416 12.29 -8.77 4.18
CA THR A 416 11.02 -8.22 3.63
C THR A 416 10.62 -8.59 2.20
N ILE A 417 10.86 -9.83 1.74
CA ILE A 417 10.24 -10.33 0.48
C ILE A 417 9.36 -11.52 0.81
N ASP A 418 8.08 -11.41 0.44
CA ASP A 418 7.10 -12.47 0.62
C ASP A 418 7.47 -13.69 -0.25
N ASN A 419 7.26 -14.90 0.29
CA ASN A 419 7.39 -16.14 -0.47
C ASN A 419 6.51 -16.13 -1.72
N GLY A 420 5.39 -15.38 -1.72
CA GLY A 420 4.57 -15.16 -2.91
C GLY A 420 5.36 -14.66 -4.12
N SER A 421 6.26 -13.69 -3.96
CA SER A 421 7.10 -13.20 -5.06
C SER A 421 8.08 -14.25 -5.57
N MET A 422 8.65 -15.07 -4.68
CA MET A 422 9.51 -16.20 -5.05
C MET A 422 8.76 -17.22 -5.91
N PHE A 423 7.53 -17.58 -5.50
CA PHE A 423 6.69 -18.51 -6.26
C PHE A 423 6.34 -17.96 -7.63
N LEU A 424 5.88 -16.70 -7.73
CA LEU A 424 5.54 -16.08 -9.02
C LEU A 424 6.72 -16.02 -9.98
N ALA A 425 7.92 -15.73 -9.48
CA ALA A 425 9.12 -15.75 -10.31
C ALA A 425 9.51 -17.17 -10.73
N CYS A 426 9.41 -18.15 -9.84
CA CYS A 426 9.61 -19.56 -10.21
C CYS A 426 8.61 -20.02 -11.27
N ASP A 427 7.32 -19.70 -11.11
CA ASP A 427 6.26 -20.05 -12.05
C ASP A 427 6.50 -19.41 -13.42
N THR A 428 6.92 -18.14 -13.44
CA THR A 428 7.32 -17.45 -14.68
C THR A 428 8.42 -18.22 -15.41
N ILE A 429 9.46 -18.68 -14.69
CA ILE A 429 10.55 -19.45 -15.30
C ILE A 429 10.11 -20.87 -15.67
N ILE A 430 9.30 -21.55 -14.87
CA ILE A 430 8.74 -22.88 -15.19
C ILE A 430 7.91 -22.82 -16.48
N ASN A 431 7.04 -21.82 -16.60
CA ASN A 431 6.23 -21.56 -17.79
C ASN A 431 7.12 -21.30 -19.01
N PHE A 432 8.13 -20.44 -18.85
CA PHE A 432 9.10 -20.14 -19.89
C PHE A 432 9.89 -21.39 -20.35
N MET A 433 10.38 -22.18 -19.40
CA MET A 433 11.15 -23.39 -19.68
C MET A 433 10.31 -24.48 -20.34
N SER A 434 9.04 -24.63 -19.94
CA SER A 434 8.10 -25.57 -20.55
C SER A 434 7.88 -25.25 -22.03
N ASN A 435 7.94 -23.97 -22.40
CA ASN A 435 7.79 -23.49 -23.77
C ASN A 435 9.13 -23.29 -24.52
N MET A 436 10.29 -23.54 -23.89
CA MET A 436 11.61 -23.15 -24.41
C MET A 436 11.94 -23.74 -25.80
N LYS A 437 11.44 -24.95 -26.10
CA LYS A 437 11.61 -25.58 -27.42
C LYS A 437 10.98 -24.77 -28.56
N SER A 438 9.91 -24.03 -28.26
CA SER A 438 9.26 -23.14 -29.24
C SER A 438 10.00 -21.81 -29.41
N VAL A 439 10.76 -21.38 -28.39
CA VAL A 439 11.41 -20.06 -28.32
C VAL A 439 12.89 -20.08 -28.74
N HIS A 440 13.51 -21.27 -28.91
CA HIS A 440 14.87 -21.45 -29.47
C HIS A 440 16.00 -20.74 -28.69
N ILE A 441 16.00 -20.82 -27.35
CA ILE A 441 16.99 -20.14 -26.49
C ILE A 441 18.04 -21.13 -25.97
N PRO A 442 19.35 -20.83 -26.07
CA PRO A 442 20.40 -21.67 -25.51
C PRO A 442 20.49 -21.56 -23.98
N VAL A 443 21.01 -22.61 -23.34
CA VAL A 443 21.33 -22.60 -21.90
C VAL A 443 22.50 -21.66 -21.64
N ASP A 444 22.26 -20.62 -20.85
CA ASP A 444 23.23 -19.60 -20.43
C ASP A 444 23.72 -19.83 -18.98
N TYR A 445 24.81 -19.19 -18.59
CA TYR A 445 25.42 -19.22 -17.27
C TYR A 445 24.47 -18.79 -16.14
N CYS A 446 23.47 -17.94 -16.43
CA CYS A 446 22.46 -17.52 -15.45
C CYS A 446 21.68 -18.71 -14.85
N PHE A 447 21.43 -19.77 -15.63
CA PHE A 447 20.76 -20.97 -15.16
C PHE A 447 21.57 -21.76 -14.12
N ILE A 448 22.89 -21.67 -14.17
CA ILE A 448 23.78 -22.32 -13.19
C ILE A 448 23.72 -21.58 -11.85
N ARG A 449 23.71 -20.24 -11.89
CA ARG A 449 23.49 -19.42 -10.69
C ARG A 449 22.11 -19.70 -10.08
N LEU A 450 21.09 -19.87 -10.92
CA LEU A 450 19.74 -20.21 -10.49
C LEU A 450 19.69 -21.55 -9.74
N LEU A 451 20.31 -22.61 -10.26
CA LEU A 451 20.38 -23.91 -9.58
C LEU A 451 20.92 -23.77 -8.14
N LYS A 452 21.99 -22.99 -7.96
CA LYS A 452 22.57 -22.74 -6.64
C LYS A 452 21.62 -21.96 -5.72
N ALA A 453 20.96 -20.94 -6.26
CA ALA A 453 19.98 -20.14 -5.53
C ALA A 453 18.79 -20.99 -5.04
N LEU A 454 18.23 -21.84 -5.90
CA LEU A 454 17.11 -22.73 -5.58
C LEU A 454 17.49 -23.74 -4.49
N VAL A 455 18.68 -24.32 -4.58
CA VAL A 455 19.20 -25.24 -3.55
C VAL A 455 19.33 -24.52 -2.21
N THR A 456 19.81 -23.28 -2.22
CA THR A 456 19.94 -22.48 -1.01
C THR A 456 18.57 -22.16 -0.42
N TRP A 457 17.60 -21.73 -1.24
CA TRP A 457 16.24 -21.40 -0.82
C TRP A 457 15.48 -22.59 -0.24
N ALA A 458 15.49 -23.74 -0.91
CA ALA A 458 14.86 -24.95 -0.38
C ALA A 458 15.55 -25.48 0.88
N GLY A 459 16.81 -25.12 1.12
CA GLY A 459 17.53 -25.43 2.35
C GLY A 459 17.16 -24.55 3.55
N THR A 460 16.47 -23.41 3.37
CA THR A 460 16.13 -22.50 4.49
C THR A 460 14.80 -22.79 5.17
N THR A 461 13.97 -23.67 4.59
CA THR A 461 12.62 -23.94 5.08
C THR A 461 12.21 -25.40 4.84
N ASP A 462 11.35 -25.91 5.71
CA ASP A 462 10.73 -27.23 5.55
C ASP A 462 9.36 -27.19 4.85
N ALA A 463 8.98 -26.02 4.32
CA ALA A 463 7.76 -25.86 3.57
C ALA A 463 7.74 -26.77 2.32
N SER A 464 6.70 -27.60 2.25
CA SER A 464 6.53 -28.61 1.21
C SER A 464 6.39 -27.96 -0.18
N SER A 465 5.66 -26.86 -0.27
CA SER A 465 5.50 -26.05 -1.49
C SER A 465 6.83 -25.48 -2.01
N VAL A 466 7.70 -25.02 -1.12
CA VAL A 466 9.03 -24.50 -1.48
C VAL A 466 9.91 -25.63 -2.04
N THR A 467 9.94 -26.78 -1.35
CA THR A 467 10.70 -27.95 -1.80
C THR A 467 10.22 -28.42 -3.18
N MET A 468 8.90 -28.52 -3.39
CA MET A 468 8.31 -28.95 -4.65
C MET A 468 8.62 -28.00 -5.81
N THR A 469 8.40 -26.70 -5.63
CA THR A 469 8.66 -25.70 -6.67
C THR A 469 10.16 -25.63 -7.02
N ALA A 470 11.04 -25.60 -6.01
CA ALA A 470 12.48 -25.60 -6.22
C ALA A 470 12.97 -26.88 -6.93
N SER A 471 12.50 -28.05 -6.49
CA SER A 471 12.81 -29.33 -7.14
C SER A 471 12.32 -29.37 -8.58
N CYS A 472 11.12 -28.89 -8.86
CA CYS A 472 10.54 -28.84 -10.20
C CYS A 472 11.45 -28.05 -11.15
N LEU A 473 11.83 -26.84 -10.74
CA LEU A 473 12.69 -25.99 -11.56
C LEU A 473 14.11 -26.57 -11.70
N CYS A 474 14.70 -27.11 -10.61
CA CYS A 474 15.99 -27.82 -10.67
C CYS A 474 15.96 -28.98 -11.67
N VAL A 475 14.94 -29.84 -11.61
CA VAL A 475 14.77 -30.97 -12.53
C VAL A 475 14.69 -30.52 -13.98
N MET A 476 13.96 -29.45 -14.27
CA MET A 476 13.87 -28.91 -15.63
C MET A 476 15.23 -28.38 -16.13
N LEU A 477 16.03 -27.76 -15.25
CA LEU A 477 17.36 -27.24 -15.59
C LEU A 477 18.39 -28.37 -15.81
N LEU A 478 18.32 -29.42 -15.00
CA LEU A 478 19.16 -30.61 -15.17
C LEU A 478 18.88 -31.32 -16.49
N ASP A 479 17.62 -31.33 -16.93
CA ASP A 479 17.24 -31.90 -18.23
C ASP A 479 17.96 -31.22 -19.41
N MET A 480 18.40 -29.97 -19.24
CA MET A 480 19.12 -29.21 -20.26
C MET A 480 20.65 -29.23 -20.10
N THR A 481 21.18 -29.85 -19.05
CA THR A 481 22.61 -29.84 -18.71
C THR A 481 23.16 -31.25 -18.55
N SER A 482 24.39 -31.37 -18.00
CA SER A 482 25.01 -32.66 -17.64
C SER A 482 25.93 -32.47 -16.44
N GLU A 483 26.17 -33.53 -15.67
CA GLU A 483 27.01 -33.46 -14.47
C GLU A 483 28.42 -32.95 -14.80
N LYS A 484 29.01 -33.44 -15.90
CA LYS A 484 30.33 -33.02 -16.37
C LYS A 484 30.39 -31.53 -16.71
N PHE A 485 29.33 -31.00 -17.31
CA PHE A 485 29.24 -29.58 -17.64
C PHE A 485 29.16 -28.74 -16.37
N LEU A 486 28.25 -29.07 -15.44
CA LEU A 486 28.09 -28.31 -14.20
C LEU A 486 29.37 -28.30 -13.36
N LEU A 487 30.03 -29.45 -13.20
CA LEU A 487 31.31 -29.56 -12.47
C LEU A 487 32.49 -28.84 -13.16
N SER A 488 32.35 -28.49 -14.44
CA SER A 488 33.36 -27.69 -15.13
C SER A 488 33.25 -26.19 -14.84
N CYS A 489 32.14 -25.75 -14.25
CA CYS A 489 31.89 -24.35 -13.91
C CYS A 489 32.51 -24.00 -12.56
N SER A 490 33.28 -22.90 -12.50
CA SER A 490 34.04 -22.49 -11.31
C SER A 490 33.22 -22.25 -10.04
N HIS A 491 31.91 -22.01 -10.19
CA HIS A 491 31.01 -21.67 -9.08
C HIS A 491 30.04 -22.80 -8.71
N PHE A 492 30.25 -24.00 -9.25
CA PHE A 492 29.40 -25.16 -9.01
C PHE A 492 30.26 -26.36 -8.57
N ASP A 493 30.06 -26.83 -7.35
CA ASP A 493 30.90 -27.87 -6.73
C ASP A 493 30.10 -29.14 -6.39
N ALA A 494 30.80 -30.14 -5.87
CA ALA A 494 30.19 -31.41 -5.47
C ALA A 494 29.23 -31.27 -4.27
N ASN A 495 29.37 -30.22 -3.44
CA ASN A 495 28.49 -29.99 -2.31
C ASN A 495 27.11 -29.52 -2.80
N ILE A 496 27.08 -28.62 -3.79
CA ILE A 496 25.83 -28.17 -4.42
C ILE A 496 25.10 -29.35 -5.08
N LEU A 497 25.82 -30.29 -5.72
CA LEU A 497 25.22 -31.54 -6.22
C LEU A 497 24.63 -32.41 -5.11
N GLY A 498 25.31 -32.49 -3.97
CA GLY A 498 24.82 -33.21 -2.79
C GLY A 498 23.49 -32.63 -2.29
N SER A 499 23.44 -31.32 -2.05
CA SER A 499 22.23 -30.63 -1.61
C SER A 499 21.10 -30.70 -2.66
N LEU A 500 21.43 -30.66 -3.95
CA LEU A 500 20.47 -30.87 -5.02
C LEU A 500 19.87 -32.29 -4.99
N SER A 501 20.69 -33.30 -4.68
CA SER A 501 20.22 -34.68 -4.54
C SER A 501 19.25 -34.80 -3.35
N GLU A 502 19.56 -34.14 -2.23
CA GLU A 502 18.71 -34.13 -1.04
C GLU A 502 17.33 -33.50 -1.29
N ILE A 503 17.28 -32.35 -1.99
CA ILE A 503 16.03 -31.68 -2.34
C ILE A 503 15.17 -32.54 -3.28
N ILE A 504 15.79 -33.22 -4.26
CA ILE A 504 15.09 -34.16 -5.14
C ILE A 504 14.52 -35.34 -4.34
N ILE A 505 15.30 -35.94 -3.43
CA ILE A 505 14.84 -37.02 -2.56
C ILE A 505 13.61 -36.58 -1.76
N ARG A 506 13.71 -35.44 -1.07
CA ARG A 506 12.61 -34.87 -0.28
C ARG A 506 11.33 -34.73 -1.12
N SER A 507 11.44 -34.16 -2.31
CA SER A 507 10.28 -33.96 -3.20
C SER A 507 9.67 -35.26 -3.72
N LEU A 508 10.47 -36.30 -3.95
CA LEU A 508 9.97 -37.60 -4.43
C LEU A 508 9.29 -38.39 -3.31
N GLN A 509 9.80 -38.30 -2.08
CA GLN A 509 9.24 -38.94 -0.89
C GLN A 509 7.96 -38.25 -0.38
N GLN A 510 7.76 -36.99 -0.75
CA GLN A 510 6.64 -36.20 -0.27
C GLN A 510 5.30 -36.76 -0.77
N ASP A 511 4.40 -37.09 0.16
CA ASP A 511 3.01 -37.39 -0.16
C ASP A 511 2.24 -36.09 -0.45
N ILE A 512 1.49 -36.09 -1.55
CA ILE A 512 0.74 -34.91 -2.00
C ILE A 512 -0.74 -35.19 -1.74
N PRO A 513 -1.44 -34.28 -1.03
CA PRO A 513 -2.90 -34.35 -0.90
C PRO A 513 -3.59 -34.41 -2.27
N ASP A 514 -4.61 -35.25 -2.42
CA ASP A 514 -5.32 -35.44 -3.70
C ASP A 514 -6.00 -34.15 -4.22
N ASP A 515 -6.18 -33.14 -3.37
CA ASP A 515 -6.78 -31.84 -3.69
C ASP A 515 -5.75 -30.77 -4.16
N ASP A 516 -4.44 -30.99 -3.99
CA ASP A 516 -3.41 -30.05 -4.43
C ASP A 516 -2.96 -30.34 -5.88
N SER A 517 -3.76 -29.84 -6.82
CA SER A 517 -3.53 -30.07 -8.25
C SER A 517 -2.21 -29.48 -8.77
N GLU A 518 -1.69 -28.42 -8.16
CA GLU A 518 -0.45 -27.75 -8.61
C GLU A 518 0.78 -28.52 -8.14
N GLN A 519 0.86 -28.90 -6.86
CA GLN A 519 1.95 -29.75 -6.39
C GLN A 519 1.95 -31.10 -7.10
N PHE A 520 0.77 -31.65 -7.42
CA PHE A 520 0.67 -32.89 -8.19
C PHE A 520 1.28 -32.76 -9.59
N LYS A 521 1.00 -31.68 -10.32
CA LYS A 521 1.64 -31.39 -11.62
C LYS A 521 3.16 -31.27 -11.47
N GLN A 522 3.63 -30.53 -10.46
CA GLN A 522 5.07 -30.39 -10.17
C GLN A 522 5.72 -31.76 -9.90
N LYS A 523 5.08 -32.65 -9.13
CA LYS A 523 5.58 -34.01 -8.88
C LYS A 523 5.71 -34.82 -10.16
N GLN A 524 4.75 -34.72 -11.08
CA GLN A 524 4.85 -35.38 -12.38
C GLN A 524 6.03 -34.85 -13.20
N ILE A 525 6.27 -33.54 -13.18
CA ILE A 525 7.44 -32.93 -13.84
C ILE A 525 8.73 -33.46 -13.21
N ILE A 526 8.81 -33.53 -11.88
CA ILE A 526 9.96 -34.04 -11.13
C ILE A 526 10.25 -35.50 -11.51
N VAL A 527 9.26 -36.39 -11.39
CA VAL A 527 9.42 -37.82 -11.68
C VAL A 527 9.78 -38.06 -13.15
N SER A 528 9.06 -37.42 -14.07
CA SER A 528 9.31 -37.61 -15.50
C SER A 528 10.65 -37.01 -15.94
N GLY A 529 11.02 -35.85 -15.39
CA GLY A 529 12.31 -35.21 -15.66
C GLY A 529 13.46 -36.03 -15.11
N TYR A 530 13.40 -36.50 -13.85
CA TYR A 530 14.41 -37.38 -13.27
C TYR A 530 14.69 -38.59 -14.18
N LYS A 531 13.64 -39.27 -14.65
CA LYS A 531 13.78 -40.41 -15.58
C LYS A 531 14.47 -40.05 -16.91
N ARG A 532 14.36 -38.80 -17.38
CA ARG A 532 15.01 -38.35 -18.62
C ARG A 532 16.49 -38.01 -18.46
N TRP A 533 16.89 -37.46 -17.30
CA TRP A 533 18.26 -36.96 -17.13
C TRP A 533 19.13 -37.75 -16.16
N ALA A 534 18.59 -38.66 -15.33
CA ALA A 534 19.34 -39.37 -14.29
C ALA A 534 20.65 -40.01 -14.80
N ASP A 535 20.63 -40.62 -15.99
CA ASP A 535 21.82 -41.25 -16.57
C ASP A 535 22.95 -40.24 -16.93
N ARG A 536 22.63 -38.96 -17.11
CA ARG A 536 23.61 -37.87 -17.31
C ARG A 536 24.20 -37.36 -15.99
N PHE A 537 23.67 -37.80 -14.85
CA PHE A 537 24.03 -37.38 -13.50
C PHE A 537 24.22 -38.57 -12.56
N PRO A 538 25.24 -39.43 -12.80
CA PRO A 538 25.46 -40.66 -12.04
C PRO A 538 25.57 -40.44 -10.53
N ARG A 539 26.20 -39.35 -10.05
CA ARG A 539 26.32 -39.10 -8.60
C ARG A 539 24.98 -38.82 -7.95
N VAL A 540 24.12 -38.07 -8.64
CA VAL A 540 22.76 -37.76 -8.16
C VAL A 540 21.92 -39.03 -8.19
N LYS A 541 21.98 -39.79 -9.29
CA LYS A 541 21.27 -41.05 -9.46
C LYS A 541 21.58 -42.06 -8.34
N ASP A 542 22.86 -42.28 -8.07
CA ASP A 542 23.30 -43.22 -7.03
C ASP A 542 22.75 -42.85 -5.65
N VAL A 543 22.69 -41.55 -5.33
CA VAL A 543 22.17 -41.05 -4.05
C VAL A 543 20.65 -41.14 -3.98
N VAL A 544 19.94 -40.78 -5.06
CA VAL A 544 18.47 -40.82 -5.10
C VAL A 544 17.96 -42.27 -5.03
N GLU A 545 18.54 -43.19 -5.80
CA GLU A 545 18.11 -44.61 -5.85
C GLU A 545 18.38 -45.37 -4.54
N GLN A 546 19.29 -44.88 -3.69
CA GLN A 546 19.48 -45.42 -2.33
C GLN A 546 18.33 -45.08 -1.38
N HIS A 547 17.58 -44.00 -1.64
CA HIS A 547 16.57 -43.46 -0.73
C HIS A 547 15.14 -43.55 -1.28
N VAL A 548 14.97 -43.64 -2.60
CA VAL A 548 13.67 -43.61 -3.27
C VAL A 548 13.66 -44.58 -4.45
N SER A 549 12.58 -45.36 -4.56
CA SER A 549 12.29 -46.15 -5.75
C SER A 549 11.44 -45.31 -6.71
N VAL A 550 12.00 -44.90 -7.85
CA VAL A 550 11.39 -43.94 -8.80
C VAL A 550 10.99 -44.58 -10.13
#